data_AF-A0A2T0TX59-F1
#
_entry.id   AF-A0A2T0TX59-F1
#
_cell.length_a   1.000
_cell.length_b   1.000
_cell.length_c   1.000
_cell.angle_alpha   90.00
_cell.angle_beta   90.00
_cell.angle_gamma   90.00
#
_symmetry.space_group_name_H-M   'P 1'
#
loop_
_entity.id
_entity.type
_entity.pdbx_description
1 polymer ?
#
loop_
_entity_poly.entity_id
_entity_poly.type
_entity_poly.pdbx_seq_one_letter_code
_entity_poly.pdbx_strand_id
1 'polypeptide(L)'
;MLAAAAVLQLPPDSLAGASLLTFGSPLSRLYGRWFPAYFGPAQLDALRTALGPGRWRNLYRPTDPIGGCVVEEGGTVDRRLPHDPWSFDRRPGQPTPDAIRGHSDYQHDAACAEEVARLRPHRAASRASGLPGAAVPPGPVGAEAPRAPS
;
A
#
# COMPACT_ATOMS: atom_id res chain seq x y z
N MET A 1 -0.56 -5.38 -2.88
CA MET A 1 -1.88 -5.69 -2.28
C MET A 1 -1.79 -6.81 -1.23
N LEU A 2 -1.42 -8.04 -1.59
CA LEU A 2 -1.21 -9.13 -0.61
C LEU A 2 -0.24 -8.76 0.52
N ALA A 3 0.75 -7.90 0.23
CA ALA A 3 1.69 -7.40 1.22
C ALA A 3 1.03 -6.67 2.42
N ALA A 4 -0.04 -5.90 2.21
CA ALA A 4 -0.70 -5.18 3.31
C ALA A 4 -1.40 -6.15 4.28
N ALA A 5 -2.10 -7.15 3.73
CA ALA A 5 -2.69 -8.22 4.53
C ALA A 5 -1.61 -9.06 5.23
N ALA A 6 -0.52 -9.39 4.54
CA ALA A 6 0.60 -10.13 5.13
C ALA A 6 1.23 -9.37 6.31
N VAL A 7 1.38 -8.05 6.21
CA VAL A 7 1.89 -7.22 7.31
C VAL A 7 1.00 -7.31 8.55
N LEU A 8 -0.33 -7.32 8.39
CA LEU A 8 -1.27 -7.48 9.50
C LEU A 8 -1.19 -8.87 10.16
N GLN A 9 -0.61 -9.85 9.48
CA GLN A 9 -0.46 -11.23 9.97
C GLN A 9 0.96 -11.50 10.51
N LEU A 10 1.86 -10.51 10.52
CA LEU A 10 3.22 -10.70 11.02
C LEU A 10 3.24 -10.79 12.57
N PRO A 11 4.08 -11.66 13.15
CA PRO A 11 4.41 -11.59 14.57
C PRO A 11 4.99 -10.22 14.94
N PRO A 12 4.78 -9.72 16.18
CA PRO A 12 5.24 -8.40 16.59
C PRO A 12 6.72 -8.11 16.30
N ASP A 13 7.60 -9.09 16.50
CA ASP A 13 9.04 -8.96 16.27
C ASP A 13 9.38 -8.76 14.78
N SER A 14 8.62 -9.41 13.89
CA SER A 14 8.79 -9.24 12.44
C SER A 14 8.22 -7.92 11.95
N LEU A 15 7.11 -7.48 12.55
CA LEU A 15 6.47 -6.21 12.25
C LEU A 15 7.37 -5.01 12.64
N ALA A 16 8.15 -5.14 13.72
CA ALA A 16 9.06 -4.10 14.18
C ALA A 16 10.14 -3.73 13.15
N GLY A 17 10.58 -4.68 12.32
CA GLY A 17 11.55 -4.46 11.26
C GLY A 17 10.94 -4.20 9.87
N ALA A 18 9.61 -4.25 9.76
CA ALA A 18 8.93 -4.17 8.47
C ALA A 18 8.65 -2.73 8.05
N SER A 19 8.80 -2.48 6.75
CA SER A 19 8.34 -1.28 6.07
C SER A 19 7.50 -1.69 4.87
N LEU A 20 6.48 -0.90 4.53
CA LEU A 20 5.57 -1.14 3.43
C LEU A 20 5.66 -0.02 2.39
N LEU A 21 5.91 -0.39 1.14
CA LEU A 21 5.75 0.49 -0.01
C LEU A 21 4.61 -0.05 -0.87
N THR A 22 3.60 0.78 -1.13
CA THR A 22 2.53 0.50 -2.08
C THR A 22 2.55 1.53 -3.21
N PHE A 23 2.12 1.12 -4.39
CA PHE A 23 1.94 2.02 -5.52
C PHE A 23 0.86 1.49 -6.45
N GLY A 24 0.17 2.40 -7.15
CA GLY A 24 -1.02 2.05 -7.94
C GLY A 24 -2.11 1.35 -7.12
N SER A 25 -2.17 1.59 -5.81
CA SER A 25 -2.90 0.69 -4.91
C SER A 25 -4.43 0.85 -5.00
N PRO A 26 -5.21 -0.20 -5.31
CA PRO A 26 -6.68 -0.13 -5.28
C PRO A 26 -7.31 -0.12 -3.88
N LEU A 27 -6.51 0.01 -2.80
CA LEU A 27 -6.90 -0.29 -1.41
C LEU A 27 -8.14 0.49 -0.97
N SER A 28 -8.18 1.79 -1.22
CA SER A 28 -9.30 2.66 -0.87
C SER A 28 -10.40 2.64 -1.93
N ARG A 29 -10.02 2.89 -3.20
CA ARG A 29 -10.97 3.13 -4.32
C ARG A 29 -11.81 1.91 -4.68
N LEU A 30 -11.20 0.74 -4.78
CA LEU A 30 -11.86 -0.48 -5.22
C LEU A 30 -12.13 -1.40 -4.03
N TYR A 31 -11.09 -1.76 -3.29
CA TYR A 31 -11.20 -2.79 -2.27
C TYR A 31 -11.86 -2.28 -0.99
N GLY A 32 -11.64 -1.03 -0.58
CA GLY A 32 -12.36 -0.43 0.54
C GLY A 32 -13.87 -0.37 0.29
N ARG A 33 -14.28 -0.24 -0.98
CA ARG A 33 -15.69 -0.24 -1.38
C ARG A 33 -16.33 -1.63 -1.33
N TRP A 34 -15.64 -2.66 -1.80
CA TRP A 34 -16.21 -4.03 -1.89
C TRP A 34 -15.89 -4.93 -0.69
N PHE A 35 -14.82 -4.63 0.05
CA PHE A 35 -14.32 -5.41 1.18
C PHE A 35 -13.95 -4.50 2.38
N PRO A 36 -14.90 -3.67 2.87
CA PRO A 36 -14.63 -2.68 3.92
C PRO A 36 -14.15 -3.32 5.24
N ALA A 37 -14.51 -4.56 5.53
CA ALA A 37 -14.05 -5.28 6.72
C ALA A 37 -12.52 -5.50 6.74
N TYR A 38 -11.86 -5.44 5.58
CA TYR A 38 -10.42 -5.67 5.43
C TYR A 38 -9.66 -4.41 5.03
N PHE A 39 -10.28 -3.54 4.23
CA PHE A 39 -9.64 -2.35 3.65
C PHE A 39 -10.43 -1.06 3.90
N GLY A 40 -11.32 -1.07 4.87
CA GLY A 40 -12.00 0.14 5.33
C GLY A 40 -11.05 1.10 6.04
N PRO A 41 -11.49 2.35 6.27
CA PRO A 41 -10.66 3.38 6.90
C PRO A 41 -10.05 2.94 8.24
N ALA A 42 -10.81 2.21 9.07
CA ALA A 42 -10.34 1.72 10.37
C ALA A 42 -9.21 0.67 10.21
N GLN A 43 -9.30 -0.22 9.23
CA GLN A 43 -8.30 -1.24 8.96
C GLN A 43 -7.01 -0.64 8.39
N LEU A 44 -7.15 0.36 7.51
CA LEU A 44 -6.00 1.10 6.97
C LEU A 44 -5.32 1.91 8.09
N ASP A 45 -6.08 2.48 9.01
CA ASP A 45 -5.50 3.17 10.16
C ASP A 45 -4.82 2.21 11.16
N ALA A 46 -5.41 1.04 11.38
CA ALA A 46 -4.79 -0.02 12.18
C ALA A 46 -3.47 -0.47 11.55
N LEU A 47 -3.41 -0.65 10.22
CA LEU A 47 -2.17 -0.95 9.49
C LEU A 47 -1.11 0.16 9.65
N ARG A 48 -1.52 1.43 9.51
CA ARG A 48 -0.66 2.59 9.71
C ARG A 48 -0.07 2.60 11.13
N THR A 49 -0.90 2.31 12.12
CA THR A 49 -0.51 2.28 13.54
C THR A 49 0.42 1.11 13.83
N ALA A 50 0.09 -0.08 13.33
CA ALA A 50 0.89 -1.30 13.48
C ALA A 50 2.30 -1.13 12.87
N LEU A 51 2.38 -0.56 11.67
CA LEU A 51 3.65 -0.20 11.05
C LEU A 51 4.30 1.01 11.70
N GLY A 52 3.61 1.83 12.48
CA GLY A 52 4.19 3.03 13.08
C GLY A 52 4.61 4.12 12.08
N PRO A 53 5.08 5.27 12.59
CA PRO A 53 5.35 6.45 11.78
C PRO A 53 6.48 6.20 10.77
N GLY A 54 6.37 6.78 9.58
CA GLY A 54 7.44 6.75 8.60
C GLY A 54 7.62 5.43 7.83
N ARG A 55 7.09 4.29 8.31
CA ARG A 55 7.33 2.95 7.74
C ARG A 55 6.35 2.47 6.66
N TRP A 56 5.27 3.22 6.36
CA TRP A 56 4.38 2.89 5.24
C TRP A 56 4.18 4.03 4.26
N ARG A 57 4.67 3.91 3.01
CA ARG A 57 4.40 4.88 1.95
C ARG A 57 3.56 4.29 0.82
N ASN A 58 2.66 5.11 0.28
CA ASN A 58 1.84 4.84 -0.89
C ASN A 58 2.13 5.89 -1.97
N LEU A 59 2.57 5.46 -3.15
CA LEU A 59 2.78 6.34 -4.30
C LEU A 59 1.56 6.27 -5.22
N TYR A 60 1.01 7.42 -5.59
CA TYR A 60 -0.14 7.45 -6.49
C TYR A 60 -0.01 8.53 -7.57
N ARG A 61 -0.64 8.25 -8.71
CA ARG A 61 -0.80 9.17 -9.84
C ARG A 61 -2.27 9.55 -9.94
N PRO A 62 -2.64 10.83 -10.09
CA PRO A 62 -4.04 11.20 -10.27
C PRO A 62 -4.69 10.62 -11.55
N THR A 63 -3.92 10.34 -12.61
CA THR A 63 -4.41 9.69 -13.84
C THR A 63 -4.54 8.17 -13.72
N ASP A 64 -4.11 7.57 -12.61
CA ASP A 64 -4.28 6.13 -12.38
C ASP A 64 -5.76 5.82 -12.09
N PRO A 65 -6.45 5.06 -12.97
CA PRO A 65 -7.86 4.74 -12.78
C PRO A 65 -8.09 3.67 -11.72
N ILE A 66 -7.06 2.92 -11.33
CA ILE A 66 -7.11 1.81 -10.38
C ILE A 66 -6.59 2.28 -9.02
N GLY A 67 -5.41 2.88 -9.02
CA GLY A 67 -4.71 3.37 -7.85
C GLY A 67 -5.23 4.71 -7.36
N GLY A 68 -4.76 5.12 -6.20
CA GLY A 68 -5.07 6.42 -5.64
C GLY A 68 -4.52 6.61 -4.24
N CYS A 69 -4.91 7.71 -3.63
CA CYS A 69 -4.71 7.94 -2.20
C CYS A 69 -5.41 6.86 -1.38
N VAL A 70 -4.73 6.30 -0.39
CA VAL A 70 -5.22 5.18 0.43
C VAL A 70 -5.75 5.66 1.77
N VAL A 71 -5.05 6.58 2.45
CA VAL A 71 -5.44 7.08 3.78
C VAL A 71 -5.90 8.52 3.70
N GLU A 72 -5.02 9.42 3.28
CA GLU A 72 -5.28 10.86 3.27
C GLU A 72 -4.37 11.57 2.27
N GLU A 73 -4.94 12.37 1.38
CA GLU A 73 -4.19 13.07 0.34
C GLU A 73 -3.23 14.08 0.94
N GLY A 74 -1.93 13.96 0.64
CA GLY A 74 -0.91 14.84 1.21
C GLY A 74 -0.57 14.55 2.67
N GLY A 75 -1.20 13.54 3.27
CA GLY A 75 -0.81 12.99 4.56
C GLY A 75 0.55 12.31 4.47
N THR A 76 1.05 11.82 5.60
CA THR A 76 2.37 11.18 5.59
C THR A 76 2.39 10.00 4.63
N VAL A 77 1.35 9.13 4.64
CA VAL A 77 1.24 7.85 3.89
C VAL A 77 1.21 8.06 2.39
N ASP A 78 0.43 9.00 1.90
CA ASP A 78 0.18 9.15 0.47
C ASP A 78 1.07 10.22 -0.14
N ARG A 79 2.00 9.80 -1.00
CA ARG A 79 2.85 10.68 -1.81
C ARG A 79 2.34 10.68 -3.26
N ARG A 80 1.88 11.84 -3.71
CA ARG A 80 1.55 12.07 -5.13
C ARG A 80 2.83 12.07 -5.96
N LEU A 81 2.85 11.33 -7.06
CA LEU A 81 3.96 11.38 -8.02
C LEU A 81 3.83 12.63 -8.90
N PRO A 82 4.92 13.40 -9.11
CA PRO A 82 4.88 14.67 -9.82
C PRO A 82 4.79 14.49 -11.35
N HIS A 83 5.30 13.39 -11.89
CA HIS A 83 5.38 13.15 -13.34
C HIS A 83 4.14 12.46 -13.87
N ASP A 84 3.00 13.13 -13.77
CA ASP A 84 1.73 12.66 -14.31
C ASP A 84 1.04 13.78 -15.10
N PRO A 85 1.51 14.07 -16.34
CA PRO A 85 0.95 15.14 -17.14
C PRO A 85 -0.52 14.83 -17.47
N TRP A 86 -1.40 15.73 -17.07
CA TRP A 86 -2.86 15.64 -17.30
C TRP A 86 -3.27 15.95 -18.72
N SER A 87 -2.34 16.38 -19.57
CA SER A 87 -2.66 16.84 -20.91
C SER A 87 -1.84 16.13 -21.96
N PHE A 88 -2.51 15.82 -23.07
CA PHE A 88 -1.87 15.54 -24.35
C PHE A 88 -1.29 16.85 -24.97
N ASP A 89 -0.91 17.83 -24.14
CA ASP A 89 -0.42 19.10 -24.65
C ASP A 89 0.94 18.87 -25.30
N ARG A 90 1.04 19.33 -26.55
CA ARG A 90 2.27 19.32 -27.30
C ARG A 90 3.16 20.42 -26.76
N ARG A 91 4.24 20.07 -26.05
CA ARG A 91 5.25 21.05 -25.62
C ARG A 91 5.94 21.65 -26.86
N PRO A 92 6.26 22.96 -26.89
CA PRO A 92 7.02 23.55 -27.99
C PRO A 92 8.35 22.81 -28.19
N GLY A 93 8.59 22.27 -29.40
CA GLY A 93 9.77 21.46 -29.72
C GLY A 93 9.63 19.96 -29.47
N GLN A 94 8.51 19.47 -28.94
CA GLN A 94 8.27 18.05 -28.70
C GLN A 94 7.15 17.54 -29.63
N PRO A 95 7.44 16.63 -30.59
CA PRO A 95 6.47 16.24 -31.63
C PRO A 95 5.30 15.41 -31.08
N THR A 96 5.52 14.67 -30.00
CA THR A 96 4.51 13.87 -29.32
C THR A 96 4.22 14.44 -27.92
N PRO A 97 2.97 14.39 -27.45
CA PRO A 97 2.64 14.70 -26.06
C PRO A 97 3.41 13.80 -25.09
N ASP A 98 3.57 14.26 -23.85
CA ASP A 98 4.11 13.39 -22.80
C ASP A 98 3.16 12.21 -22.57
N ALA A 99 3.73 11.01 -22.43
CA ALA A 99 2.92 9.81 -22.20
C ALA A 99 2.28 9.86 -20.81
N ILE A 100 0.95 9.77 -20.76
CA ILE A 100 0.20 9.54 -19.52
C ILE A 100 0.55 8.14 -19.02
N ARG A 101 1.20 8.05 -17.86
CA ARG A 101 1.63 6.76 -17.30
C ARG A 101 0.48 5.99 -16.66
N GLY A 102 -0.52 6.67 -16.12
CA GLY A 102 -1.70 6.03 -15.52
C GLY A 102 -1.32 5.02 -14.43
N HIS A 103 -1.69 3.76 -14.63
CA HIS A 103 -1.40 2.66 -13.70
C HIS A 103 0.00 2.02 -13.88
N SER A 104 0.78 2.49 -14.86
CA SER A 104 2.04 1.86 -15.27
C SER A 104 3.27 2.57 -14.70
N ASP A 105 4.41 1.89 -14.76
CA ASP A 105 5.76 2.46 -14.56
C ASP A 105 6.01 3.21 -13.26
N TYR A 106 5.30 2.85 -12.18
CA TYR A 106 5.60 3.35 -10.84
C TYR A 106 7.04 3.03 -10.42
N GLN A 107 7.51 1.80 -10.66
CA GLN A 107 8.88 1.39 -10.29
C GLN A 107 9.99 2.14 -11.05
N HIS A 108 9.68 2.72 -12.20
CA HIS A 108 10.63 3.48 -13.02
C HIS A 108 10.64 4.97 -12.68
N ASP A 109 9.82 5.42 -11.72
CA ASP A 109 9.84 6.78 -11.22
C ASP A 109 10.96 6.95 -10.17
N ALA A 110 11.73 8.04 -10.25
CA ALA A 110 12.80 8.32 -9.30
C ALA A 110 12.28 8.37 -7.86
N ALA A 111 11.07 8.89 -7.66
CA ALA A 111 10.43 8.91 -6.35
C ALA A 111 10.21 7.50 -5.77
N CYS A 112 10.01 6.47 -6.62
CA CYS A 112 9.94 5.09 -6.14
C CYS A 112 11.28 4.62 -5.57
N ALA A 113 12.38 4.91 -6.25
CA ALA A 113 13.71 4.56 -5.76
C ALA A 113 14.06 5.29 -4.45
N GLU A 114 13.71 6.58 -4.34
CA GLU A 114 13.86 7.37 -3.11
C GLU A 114 13.11 6.73 -1.93
N GLU A 115 11.85 6.35 -2.14
CA GLU A 115 11.03 5.74 -1.08
C GLU A 115 11.54 4.35 -0.69
N VAL A 116 12.01 3.55 -1.65
CA VAL A 116 12.69 2.28 -1.34
C VAL A 116 13.92 2.53 -0.47
N ALA A 117 14.75 3.51 -0.81
CA ALA A 117 15.94 3.85 -0.03
C ALA A 117 15.57 4.33 1.38
N ARG A 118 14.54 5.17 1.51
CA ARG A 118 14.04 5.71 2.78
C ARG A 118 13.43 4.63 3.68
N LEU A 119 12.70 3.69 3.10
CA LEU A 119 11.98 2.63 3.83
C LEU A 119 12.88 1.45 4.19
N ARG A 120 14.07 1.32 3.58
CA ARG A 120 15.04 0.30 3.98
C ARG A 120 15.40 0.53 5.45
N PRO A 121 15.20 -0.47 6.32
CA PRO A 121 15.62 -0.33 7.71
C PRO A 121 17.13 -0.07 7.76
N HIS A 122 17.53 0.93 8.56
CA HIS A 122 18.90 1.01 9.04
C HIS A 122 19.12 -0.21 9.94
N ARG A 123 19.71 -1.27 9.38
CA ARG A 123 20.10 -2.47 10.15
C ARG A 123 21.24 -2.09 11.11
N ALA A 124 20.92 -1.41 12.20
CA ALA A 124 21.77 -1.47 13.38
C ALA A 124 21.65 -2.90 13.95
N ALA A 125 22.75 -3.64 13.85
CA ALA A 125 23.05 -4.95 14.41
C ALA A 125 21.95 -5.63 15.25
N SER A 126 21.21 -6.56 14.64
CA SER A 126 20.57 -7.67 15.35
C SER A 126 20.36 -8.83 14.36
N ARG A 127 21.48 -9.50 14.02
CA ARG A 127 21.44 -10.90 13.60
C ARG A 127 21.73 -11.72 14.85
N ALA A 128 20.69 -12.14 15.55
CA ALA A 128 20.77 -13.29 16.44
C ALA A 128 19.41 -13.98 16.52
N SER A 129 19.42 -15.25 16.13
CA SER A 129 18.52 -16.31 16.60
C SER A 129 17.21 -16.58 15.84
N GLY A 130 17.27 -17.63 14.99
CA GLY A 130 16.41 -18.82 15.13
C GLY A 130 15.01 -18.78 14.47
N LEU A 131 14.86 -19.45 13.33
CA LEU A 131 13.56 -19.88 12.79
C LEU A 131 13.07 -21.15 13.52
N PRO A 132 11.80 -21.21 13.93
CA PRO A 132 10.98 -22.40 13.70
C PRO A 132 9.69 -22.10 12.92
N GLY A 133 9.21 -23.13 12.22
CA GLY A 133 8.22 -23.09 11.14
C GLY A 133 6.86 -22.47 11.47
N ALA A 134 6.30 -21.81 10.46
CA ALA A 134 4.97 -21.22 10.47
C ALA A 134 3.89 -22.32 10.43
N ALA A 135 3.19 -22.51 11.55
CA ALA A 135 1.86 -23.11 11.56
C ALA A 135 0.84 -22.02 11.22
N VAL A 136 -0.03 -22.30 10.25
CA VAL A 136 -1.13 -21.42 9.82
C VAL A 136 -2.26 -21.47 10.87
N PRO A 137 -2.71 -20.36 11.45
CA PRO A 137 -3.87 -20.35 12.34
C PRO A 137 -5.18 -20.45 11.55
N PRO A 138 -6.24 -21.07 12.10
CA PRO A 138 -7.52 -21.21 11.41
C PRO A 138 -8.22 -19.85 11.28
N GLY A 139 -8.85 -19.63 10.11
CA GLY A 139 -9.63 -18.43 9.82
C GLY A 139 -10.85 -18.25 10.72
N PRO A 140 -11.45 -17.05 10.76
CA PRO A 140 -12.58 -16.76 11.63
C PRO A 140 -13.78 -17.63 11.26
N VAL A 141 -14.31 -18.35 12.26
CA VAL A 141 -15.52 -19.17 12.16
C VAL A 141 -16.70 -18.24 11.92
N GLY A 142 -17.33 -18.36 10.75
CA GLY A 142 -18.55 -17.64 10.41
C GLY A 142 -19.70 -18.07 11.31
N ALA A 143 -20.34 -17.09 11.95
CA ALA A 143 -21.55 -17.28 12.72
C ALA A 143 -22.68 -17.84 11.84
N GLU A 144 -23.30 -18.92 12.32
CA GLU A 144 -24.45 -19.58 11.71
C GLU A 144 -25.66 -18.62 11.68
N ALA A 145 -26.26 -18.45 10.49
CA ALA A 145 -27.46 -17.64 10.32
C ALA A 145 -28.70 -18.39 10.86
N PRO A 146 -29.65 -17.71 11.51
CA PRO A 146 -30.83 -18.36 12.07
C PRO A 146 -31.79 -18.83 10.97
N ARG A 147 -32.26 -20.08 11.07
CA ARG A 147 -33.33 -20.63 10.23
C ARG A 147 -34.66 -19.93 10.52
N ALA A 148 -35.36 -19.52 9.47
CA ALA A 148 -36.72 -19.01 9.57
C ALA A 148 -37.72 -20.13 9.92
N PRO A 149 -38.77 -19.85 10.72
CA PRO A 149 -39.80 -20.83 11.05
C PRO A 149 -40.81 -21.05 9.91
N SER A 150 -41.44 -22.24 9.98
CA SER A 150 -42.27 -22.95 8.99
C SER A 150 -43.48 -22.22 8.41
#